data_AF-A0A366M141-F1
#
_entry.id   AF-A0A366M141-F1
#
_cell.length_a   1.000
_cell.length_b   1.000
_cell.length_c   1.000
_cell.angle_alpha   90.00
_cell.angle_beta   90.00
_cell.angle_gamma   90.00
#
_symmetry.space_group_name_H-M   'P 1'
#
loop_
_entity.id
_entity.type
_entity.pdbx_description
1 polymer ?
#
loop_
_entity_poly.entity_id
_entity_poly.type
_entity_poly.pdbx_seq_one_letter_code
_entity_poly.pdbx_strand_id
1 'polypeptide(L)'
;MGWTSGDGVHEGWAAAQFPGGWFSVGSGGDGTSVGAMVRRFAPQRPLGGQRAGEPEIRDGREALGWRGLCECGWRGPLWVRVSWPEQADPDAYRVHVPDADRYGTAPPEVNEEIEEEWRAHAEPADALDEVARTAAAAAVADRRLTRAVRTALGCGASWAEVAAAAGVTFQAAYERWAPFFPAAGG
;
A
#
# COMPACT_ATOMS: atom_id res chain seq x y z
N MET A 1 -13.51 8.10 1.76
CA MET A 1 -13.28 6.65 1.96
C MET A 1 -11.77 6.42 1.90
N GLY A 2 -11.25 5.38 2.54
CA GLY A 2 -9.82 5.04 2.48
C GLY A 2 -9.51 4.07 1.35
N TRP A 3 -8.23 3.99 0.99
CA TRP A 3 -7.63 3.09 0.02
C TRP A 3 -6.61 2.19 0.71
N THR A 4 -6.44 0.96 0.24
CA THR A 4 -5.47 0.02 0.79
C THR A 4 -4.69 -0.63 -0.35
N SER A 5 -3.37 -0.65 -0.22
CA SER A 5 -2.46 -1.30 -1.16
C SER A 5 -2.55 -2.82 -1.12
N GLY A 6 -2.01 -3.47 -2.14
CA GLY A 6 -2.00 -4.94 -2.25
C GLY A 6 -1.14 -5.63 -1.19
N ASP A 7 -0.13 -4.94 -0.65
CA ASP A 7 0.69 -5.41 0.48
C ASP A 7 0.01 -5.26 1.85
N GLY A 8 -1.10 -4.53 1.94
CA GLY A 8 -1.83 -4.25 3.18
C GLY A 8 -1.08 -3.36 4.19
N VAL A 9 0.04 -2.74 3.79
CA VAL A 9 0.86 -1.87 4.64
C VAL A 9 0.54 -0.38 4.41
N HIS A 10 0.11 -0.03 3.19
CA HIS A 10 -0.27 1.35 2.87
C HIS A 10 -1.80 1.48 2.92
N GLU A 11 -2.32 2.08 3.98
CA GLU A 11 -3.68 2.62 4.01
C GLU A 11 -3.61 4.14 3.79
N GLY A 12 -4.32 4.64 2.78
CA GLY A 12 -4.34 6.06 2.43
C GLY A 12 -5.74 6.64 2.32
N TRP A 13 -5.84 7.96 2.36
CA TRP A 13 -7.11 8.67 2.19
C TRP A 13 -6.90 10.11 1.74
N ALA A 14 -7.90 10.69 1.09
CA ALA A 14 -7.99 12.13 0.87
C ALA A 14 -8.35 12.83 2.19
N ALA A 15 -7.44 13.63 2.73
CA ALA A 15 -7.62 14.39 3.94
C ALA A 15 -7.83 15.88 3.64
N ALA A 16 -8.88 16.48 4.20
CA ALA A 16 -9.00 17.92 4.28
C ALA A 16 -7.94 18.45 5.25
N GLN A 17 -7.17 19.45 4.81
CA GLN A 17 -6.19 20.13 5.63
C GLN A 17 -6.77 21.41 6.21
N PHE A 18 -6.60 21.62 7.51
CA PHE A 18 -7.05 22.80 8.25
C PHE A 18 -5.85 23.60 8.79
N PRO A 19 -6.02 24.88 9.16
CA PRO A 19 -4.98 25.68 9.79
C PRO A 19 -4.39 25.00 11.03
N GLY A 20 -3.08 25.12 11.25
CA GLY A 20 -2.42 24.54 12.42
C GLY A 20 -2.12 23.04 12.32
N GLY A 21 -2.09 22.48 11.11
CA GLY A 21 -1.64 21.10 10.87
C GLY A 21 -2.68 20.03 11.26
N TRP A 22 -3.96 20.40 11.22
CA TRP A 22 -5.08 19.50 11.44
C TRP A 22 -5.50 18.87 10.12
N PHE A 23 -5.86 17.58 10.16
CA PHE A 23 -6.28 16.82 9.00
C PHE A 23 -7.54 16.04 9.31
N SER A 24 -8.47 15.94 8.36
CA SER A 24 -9.63 15.08 8.52
C SER A 24 -9.23 13.60 8.54
N VAL A 25 -9.90 12.85 9.41
CA VAL A 25 -9.76 11.40 9.59
C VAL A 25 -11.11 10.69 9.49
N GLY A 26 -12.16 11.43 9.17
CA GLY A 26 -13.53 10.94 9.08
C GLY A 26 -14.54 12.05 9.31
N SER A 27 -15.79 11.66 9.47
CA SER A 27 -16.89 12.55 9.86
C SER A 27 -17.31 12.24 11.30
N GLY A 28 -17.77 13.24 12.04
CA GLY A 28 -18.22 13.05 13.41
C GLY A 28 -19.22 14.10 13.85
N GLY A 29 -19.78 13.89 15.03
CA GLY A 29 -20.62 14.86 15.71
C GLY A 29 -20.77 14.55 17.19
N ASP A 30 -21.02 15.57 17.99
CA ASP A 30 -21.13 15.52 19.45
C ASP A 30 -22.56 15.79 19.95
N GLY A 31 -23.54 15.71 19.05
CA GLY A 31 -24.94 16.03 19.31
C GLY A 31 -25.28 17.53 19.20
N THR A 32 -24.28 18.42 19.22
CA THR A 32 -24.45 19.87 19.01
C THR A 32 -23.78 20.38 17.75
N SER A 33 -22.73 19.69 17.30
CA SER A 33 -21.93 20.00 16.13
C SER A 33 -21.77 18.74 15.27
N VAL A 34 -21.73 18.92 13.95
CA VAL A 34 -21.48 17.87 12.96
C VAL A 34 -20.53 18.40 11.91
N GLY A 35 -19.50 17.62 11.59
CA GLY A 35 -18.53 18.05 10.60
C GLY A 35 -17.35 17.11 10.43
N ALA A 36 -16.23 17.66 9.98
CA ALA A 36 -14.98 16.93 9.80
C ALA A 36 -14.42 16.55 11.17
N MET A 37 -14.22 15.26 11.40
CA MET A 37 -13.42 14.80 12.53
C MET A 37 -11.95 14.99 12.17
N VAL A 38 -11.23 15.78 12.95
CA VAL A 38 -9.84 16.16 12.64
C VAL A 38 -8.86 15.72 13.72
N ARG A 39 -7.62 15.47 13.31
CA ARG A 39 -6.48 15.18 14.18
C ARG A 39 -5.22 15.93 13.75
N ARG A 40 -4.30 16.15 14.69
CA ARG A 40 -2.95 16.63 14.38
C ARG A 40 -2.02 15.46 14.14
N PHE A 41 -1.18 15.59 13.13
CA PHE A 41 -0.16 14.60 12.81
C PHE A 41 1.22 15.24 12.78
N ALA A 42 2.17 14.66 13.52
CA ALA A 42 3.56 15.08 13.46
C ALA A 42 4.10 14.94 12.02
N PRO A 43 4.91 15.89 11.53
CA PRO A 43 5.30 15.98 10.11
C PRO A 43 6.14 14.81 9.58
N GLN A 44 6.68 13.93 10.43
CA GLN A 44 7.62 12.86 10.00
C GLN A 44 7.46 11.55 10.79
N ARG A 45 6.24 11.19 11.22
CA ARG A 45 5.99 9.90 11.86
C ARG A 45 4.92 9.11 11.09
N PRO A 46 5.00 7.77 11.10
CA PRO A 46 3.90 6.93 10.63
C PRO A 46 2.60 7.35 11.30
N LEU A 47 1.56 7.61 10.50
CA LEU A 47 0.26 8.05 10.99
C LEU A 47 -0.48 6.91 11.70
N GLY A 48 -0.20 5.65 11.31
CA GLY A 48 -0.84 4.43 11.81
C GLY A 48 -0.55 4.06 13.28
N GLY A 49 0.29 4.82 13.99
CA GLY A 49 0.68 4.50 15.37
C GLY A 49 0.47 5.60 16.42
N GLN A 50 0.08 6.81 16.03
CA GLN A 50 0.06 7.96 16.94
C GLN A 50 -1.21 8.80 16.79
N ARG A 51 -2.31 8.27 17.31
CA ARG A 51 -3.51 9.06 17.63
C ARG A 51 -3.24 9.89 18.88
N ALA A 52 -2.39 10.90 18.78
CA ALA A 52 -2.15 11.84 19.89
C ALA A 52 -3.30 12.85 19.97
N GLY A 53 -3.93 12.95 21.15
CA GLY A 53 -5.00 13.90 21.44
C GLY A 53 -6.42 13.39 21.15
N GLU A 54 -7.40 14.03 21.80
CA GLU A 54 -8.82 13.90 21.50
C GLU A 54 -9.09 14.41 20.07
N PRO A 55 -9.90 13.71 19.26
CA PRO A 55 -10.32 14.24 17.96
C PRO A 55 -11.20 15.48 18.15
N GLU A 56 -11.04 16.47 17.28
CA GLU A 56 -11.92 17.66 17.25
C GLU A 56 -12.93 17.54 16.12
N ILE A 57 -14.10 18.15 16.27
CA ILE A 57 -15.05 18.37 15.17
C ILE A 57 -14.85 19.79 14.64
N ARG A 58 -14.62 19.92 13.34
CA ARG A 58 -14.50 21.22 12.65
C ARG A 58 -15.47 21.31 11.50
N ASP A 59 -15.87 22.53 11.17
CA ASP A 59 -16.63 22.77 9.96
C ASP A 59 -15.72 22.58 8.75
N GLY A 60 -16.02 21.58 7.92
CA GLY A 60 -15.29 21.26 6.70
C GLY A 60 -15.13 22.44 5.74
N ARG A 61 -16.01 23.43 5.82
CA ARG A 61 -15.93 24.68 5.06
C ARG A 61 -14.77 25.57 5.48
N GLU A 62 -14.05 25.25 6.54
CA GLU A 62 -12.81 25.92 6.97
C GLU A 62 -11.55 25.28 6.39
N ALA A 63 -11.67 24.17 5.64
CA ALA A 63 -10.53 23.49 5.04
C ALA A 63 -9.77 24.42 4.07
N LEU A 64 -8.44 24.38 4.15
CA LEU A 64 -7.53 25.06 3.24
C LEU A 64 -7.46 24.35 1.88
N GLY A 65 -7.85 23.07 1.84
CA GLY A 65 -7.71 22.20 0.68
C GLY A 65 -7.67 20.74 1.09
N TRP A 66 -7.26 19.87 0.16
CA TRP A 66 -7.20 18.42 0.34
C TRP A 66 -5.87 17.84 -0.09
N ARG A 67 -5.45 16.73 0.51
CA ARG A 67 -4.26 16.00 0.07
C ARG A 67 -4.32 14.54 0.43
N GLY A 68 -3.54 13.72 -0.27
CA GLY A 68 -3.33 12.33 0.10
C GLY A 68 -2.54 12.22 1.39
N LEU A 69 -3.00 11.41 2.32
CA LEU A 69 -2.22 10.91 3.46
C LEU A 69 -2.12 9.40 3.38
N CYS A 70 -1.03 8.84 3.90
CA CYS A 70 -0.88 7.41 4.09
C CYS A 70 -0.33 7.08 5.48
N GLU A 71 -0.76 5.96 6.05
CA GLU A 71 -0.33 5.50 7.37
C GLU A 71 1.19 5.33 7.51
N CYS A 72 1.90 5.06 6.41
CA CYS A 72 3.36 5.01 6.38
C CYS A 72 4.02 6.38 6.65
N GLY A 73 3.26 7.48 6.63
CA GLY A 73 3.72 8.85 6.85
C GLY A 73 3.83 9.69 5.58
N TRP A 74 3.57 9.12 4.39
CA TRP A 74 3.54 9.86 3.14
C TRP A 74 2.42 10.91 3.12
N ARG A 75 2.71 12.03 2.44
CA ARG A 75 1.80 13.16 2.25
C ARG A 75 1.92 13.65 0.80
N GLY A 76 0.85 13.49 0.02
CA GLY A 76 0.75 14.01 -1.34
C GLY A 76 0.69 15.54 -1.38
N PRO A 77 0.77 16.19 -2.56
CA PRO A 77 0.59 17.64 -2.71
C PRO A 77 -0.74 18.16 -2.12
N LEU A 78 -0.76 19.44 -1.74
CA LEU A 78 -1.99 20.07 -1.25
C LEU A 78 -2.76 20.67 -2.43
N TRP A 79 -3.93 20.13 -2.70
CA TRP A 79 -4.98 20.70 -3.55
C TRP A 79 -5.64 21.87 -2.82
N VAL A 80 -5.10 23.07 -3.01
CA VAL A 80 -5.53 24.30 -2.36
C VAL A 80 -6.93 24.70 -2.82
N ARG A 81 -7.82 24.93 -1.86
CA ARG A 81 -9.14 25.48 -2.15
C ARG A 81 -9.03 26.99 -2.35
N VAL A 82 -9.37 27.46 -3.54
CA VAL A 82 -9.41 28.88 -3.89
C VAL A 82 -10.83 29.45 -3.76
N SER A 83 -10.93 30.76 -3.58
CA SER A 83 -12.20 31.45 -3.32
C SER A 83 -12.99 31.76 -4.58
N TRP A 84 -12.33 31.83 -5.73
CA TRP A 84 -12.96 32.25 -6.99
C TRP A 84 -12.66 31.28 -8.14
N PRO A 85 -13.60 31.06 -9.09
CA PRO A 85 -13.40 30.15 -10.22
C PRO A 85 -12.17 30.48 -11.07
N GLU A 86 -11.90 31.77 -11.31
CA GLU A 86 -10.78 32.25 -12.12
C GLU A 86 -9.40 31.96 -11.50
N GLN A 87 -9.36 31.54 -10.23
CA GLN A 87 -8.13 31.14 -9.55
C GLN A 87 -7.88 29.62 -9.62
N ALA A 88 -8.86 28.85 -10.13
CA ALA A 88 -8.74 27.42 -10.26
C ALA A 88 -7.73 27.09 -11.37
N ASP A 89 -6.83 26.19 -11.03
CA ASP A 89 -5.74 25.72 -11.89
C ASP A 89 -5.35 24.32 -11.37
N PRO A 90 -5.99 23.25 -11.89
CA PRO A 90 -5.74 21.89 -11.44
C PRO A 90 -4.28 21.47 -11.59
N ASP A 91 -3.60 21.90 -12.66
CA ASP A 91 -2.18 21.62 -12.88
C ASP A 91 -1.27 22.26 -11.81
N ALA A 92 -1.74 23.33 -11.18
CA ALA A 92 -1.09 23.99 -10.05
C ALA A 92 -1.70 23.61 -8.68
N TYR A 93 -2.49 22.53 -8.60
CA TYR A 93 -3.16 22.06 -7.40
C TYR A 93 -4.09 23.11 -6.77
N ARG A 94 -4.84 23.86 -7.59
CA ARG A 94 -5.80 24.87 -7.13
C ARG A 94 -7.20 24.55 -7.62
N VAL A 95 -8.15 24.46 -6.68
CA VAL A 95 -9.52 24.03 -6.99
C VAL A 95 -10.52 25.00 -6.41
N HIS A 96 -11.48 25.42 -7.22
CA HIS A 96 -12.57 26.25 -6.77
C HIS A 96 -13.75 25.37 -6.36
N VAL A 97 -14.05 25.36 -5.05
CA VAL A 97 -15.12 24.54 -4.46
C VAL A 97 -16.01 25.46 -3.62
N PRO A 98 -16.99 26.14 -4.25
CA PRO A 98 -17.80 27.15 -3.58
C PRO A 98 -18.72 26.53 -2.51
N ASP A 99 -19.18 25.30 -2.74
CA ASP A 99 -20.12 24.57 -1.89
C ASP A 99 -19.45 23.40 -1.16
N ALA A 100 -18.28 23.67 -0.55
CA ALA A 100 -17.64 22.66 0.29
C ALA A 100 -18.60 22.18 1.40
N ASP A 101 -18.67 20.87 1.61
CA ASP A 101 -19.55 20.34 2.65
C ASP A 101 -18.98 20.60 4.05
N ARG A 102 -19.85 20.47 5.06
CA ARG A 102 -19.46 20.58 6.48
C ARG A 102 -18.53 19.47 6.96
N TYR A 103 -18.36 18.39 6.18
CA TYR A 103 -17.55 17.23 6.54
C TYR A 103 -16.12 17.31 5.98
N GLY A 104 -15.84 18.29 5.12
CA GLY A 104 -14.55 18.48 4.47
C GLY A 104 -14.27 17.43 3.42
N THR A 105 -15.30 16.85 2.81
CA THR A 105 -15.11 15.85 1.75
C THR A 105 -14.48 16.51 0.52
N ALA A 106 -13.44 15.88 -0.03
CA ALA A 106 -12.87 16.31 -1.30
C ALA A 106 -13.91 16.18 -2.42
N PRO A 107 -13.99 17.12 -3.37
CA PRO A 107 -14.76 16.91 -4.60
C PRO A 107 -14.32 15.62 -5.30
N PRO A 108 -15.22 14.92 -6.02
CA PRO A 108 -14.89 13.64 -6.66
C PRO A 108 -13.64 13.70 -7.53
N GLU A 109 -13.49 14.75 -8.35
CA GLU A 109 -12.36 14.92 -9.27
C GLU A 109 -11.05 15.09 -8.51
N VAL A 110 -11.07 15.84 -7.40
CA VAL A 110 -9.89 16.02 -6.54
C VAL A 110 -9.57 14.74 -5.78
N ASN A 111 -10.58 13.99 -5.36
CA ASN A 111 -10.39 12.72 -4.69
C ASN A 111 -9.76 11.67 -5.62
N GLU A 112 -10.18 11.64 -6.89
CA GLU A 112 -9.61 10.77 -7.93
C GLU A 112 -8.13 11.07 -8.17
N GLU A 113 -7.77 12.34 -8.37
CA GLU A 113 -6.37 12.75 -8.54
C GLU A 113 -5.50 12.40 -7.31
N ILE A 114 -6.01 12.64 -6.10
CA ILE A 114 -5.31 12.25 -4.87
C ILE A 114 -5.16 10.72 -4.76
N GLU A 115 -6.15 9.95 -5.21
CA GLU A 115 -6.06 8.50 -5.24
C GLU A 115 -4.94 8.04 -6.18
N GLU A 116 -4.81 8.66 -7.35
CA GLU A 116 -3.75 8.36 -8.31
C GLU A 116 -2.36 8.70 -7.75
N GLU A 117 -2.20 9.85 -7.10
CA GLU A 117 -0.99 10.21 -6.37
C GLU A 117 -0.62 9.18 -5.29
N TRP A 118 -1.62 8.74 -4.53
CA TRP A 118 -1.44 7.72 -3.50
C TRP A 118 -1.05 6.37 -4.11
N ARG A 119 -1.68 5.97 -5.22
CA ARG A 119 -1.38 4.73 -5.93
C ARG A 119 0.06 4.73 -6.45
N ALA A 120 0.50 5.84 -7.05
CA ALA A 120 1.89 6.00 -7.49
C ALA A 120 2.87 5.94 -6.31
N HIS A 121 2.48 6.41 -5.13
CA HIS A 121 3.27 6.25 -3.91
C HIS A 121 3.36 4.80 -3.42
N ALA A 122 2.25 4.05 -3.48
CA ALA A 122 2.18 2.66 -2.99
C ALA A 122 2.79 1.63 -3.96
N GLU A 123 2.83 1.94 -5.27
CA GLU A 123 3.27 1.02 -6.32
C GLU A 123 4.64 0.35 -6.07
N PRO A 124 5.69 1.03 -5.58
CA PRO A 124 6.96 0.38 -5.29
C PRO A 124 6.86 -0.68 -4.18
N ALA A 125 6.01 -0.46 -3.18
CA ALA A 125 5.81 -1.41 -2.08
C ALA A 125 5.04 -2.64 -2.58
N ASP A 126 3.97 -2.42 -3.36
CA ASP A 126 3.22 -3.50 -4.00
C ASP A 126 4.08 -4.37 -4.93
N ALA A 127 4.99 -3.74 -5.69
CA ALA A 127 5.93 -4.47 -6.54
C ALA A 127 6.89 -5.36 -5.73
N LEU A 128 7.37 -4.87 -4.59
CA LEU A 128 8.26 -5.65 -3.71
C LEU A 128 7.51 -6.80 -3.00
N ASP A 129 6.26 -6.58 -2.60
CA ASP A 129 5.44 -7.65 -2.02
C ASP A 129 5.17 -8.76 -3.05
N GLU A 130 4.90 -8.42 -4.31
CA GLU A 130 4.74 -9.43 -5.36
C GLU A 130 6.02 -10.26 -5.58
N VAL A 131 7.19 -9.63 -5.52
CA VAL A 131 8.48 -10.36 -5.54
C VAL A 131 8.59 -11.29 -4.35
N ALA A 132 8.24 -10.84 -3.14
CA ALA A 132 8.30 -11.65 -1.93
C ALA A 132 7.34 -12.86 -1.99
N ARG A 133 6.09 -12.64 -2.44
CA ARG A 133 5.10 -13.71 -2.66
C ARG A 133 5.59 -14.73 -3.70
N THR A 134 6.13 -14.24 -4.81
CA THR A 134 6.67 -15.10 -5.87
C THR A 134 7.87 -15.91 -5.38
N ALA A 135 8.79 -15.29 -4.63
CA ALA A 135 9.92 -15.98 -4.03
C ALA A 135 9.48 -17.07 -3.03
N ALA A 136 8.47 -16.79 -2.20
CA ALA A 136 7.90 -17.77 -1.28
C ALA A 136 7.25 -18.94 -2.03
N ALA A 137 6.49 -18.66 -3.09
CA ALA A 137 5.91 -19.68 -3.95
C ALA A 137 6.98 -20.54 -4.65
N ALA A 138 8.03 -19.93 -5.16
CA ALA A 138 9.17 -20.61 -5.76
C ALA A 138 9.87 -21.54 -4.74
N ALA A 139 10.07 -21.07 -3.51
CA ALA A 139 10.66 -21.90 -2.45
C ALA A 139 9.77 -23.10 -2.07
N VAL A 140 8.45 -22.94 -2.08
CA VAL A 140 7.51 -24.06 -1.89
C VAL A 140 7.60 -25.06 -3.04
N ALA A 141 7.60 -24.57 -4.29
CA ALA A 141 7.72 -25.40 -5.47
C ALA A 141 9.06 -26.18 -5.49
N ASP A 142 10.16 -25.53 -5.12
CA ASP A 142 11.48 -26.14 -5.03
C ASP A 142 11.55 -27.27 -3.99
N ARG A 143 10.95 -27.05 -2.80
CA ARG A 143 10.83 -28.11 -1.79
C ARG A 143 9.99 -29.29 -2.28
N ARG A 144 8.90 -29.02 -3.00
CA ARG A 144 8.05 -30.07 -3.60
C ARG A 144 8.81 -30.85 -4.67
N LEU A 145 9.53 -30.17 -5.54
CA LEU A 145 10.37 -30.79 -6.58
C LEU A 145 11.45 -31.67 -5.94
N THR A 146 12.15 -31.17 -4.93
CA THR A 146 13.17 -31.94 -4.20
C THR A 146 12.58 -33.19 -3.54
N ARG A 147 11.36 -33.11 -2.98
CA ARG A 147 10.64 -34.28 -2.46
C ARG A 147 10.30 -35.28 -3.56
N ALA A 148 9.81 -34.82 -4.72
CA ALA A 148 9.49 -35.67 -5.85
C ALA A 148 10.73 -36.40 -6.39
N VAL A 149 11.86 -35.70 -6.51
CA VAL A 149 13.17 -36.28 -6.87
C VAL A 149 13.54 -37.39 -5.88
N ARG A 150 13.43 -37.14 -4.57
CA ARG A 150 13.71 -38.16 -3.55
C ARG A 150 12.82 -39.39 -3.70
N THR A 151 11.53 -39.20 -3.97
CA THR A 151 10.61 -40.31 -4.21
C THR A 151 10.98 -41.08 -5.48
N ALA A 152 11.28 -40.41 -6.59
CA ALA A 152 11.66 -41.06 -7.84
C ALA A 152 12.92 -41.93 -7.69
N LEU A 153 13.98 -41.38 -7.07
CA LEU A 153 15.21 -42.13 -6.78
C LEU A 153 14.93 -43.33 -5.84
N GLY A 154 14.09 -43.13 -4.82
CA GLY A 154 13.68 -44.22 -3.91
C GLY A 154 12.88 -45.32 -4.59
N CYS A 155 12.22 -45.02 -5.71
CA CYS A 155 11.55 -46.01 -6.58
C CYS A 155 12.48 -46.62 -7.64
N GLY A 156 13.77 -46.27 -7.64
CA GLY A 156 14.78 -46.83 -8.54
C GLY A 156 15.03 -46.04 -9.83
N ALA A 157 14.44 -44.85 -9.98
CA ALA A 157 14.80 -43.98 -11.11
C ALA A 157 16.27 -43.58 -11.04
N SER A 158 16.91 -43.48 -12.20
CA SER A 158 18.28 -42.97 -12.34
C SER A 158 18.31 -41.44 -12.32
N TRP A 159 19.48 -40.87 -11.99
CA TRP A 159 19.71 -39.43 -12.10
C TRP A 159 19.48 -38.88 -13.51
N ALA A 160 19.72 -39.69 -14.56
CA ALA A 160 19.46 -39.29 -15.95
C ALA A 160 17.95 -39.17 -16.23
N GLU A 161 17.14 -40.10 -15.73
CA GLU A 161 15.68 -40.04 -15.87
C GLU A 161 15.08 -38.87 -15.07
N VAL A 162 15.59 -38.62 -13.86
CA VAL A 162 15.21 -37.45 -13.06
C VAL A 162 15.55 -36.15 -13.79
N ALA A 163 16.75 -36.04 -14.36
CA ALA A 163 17.17 -34.85 -15.10
C ALA A 163 16.28 -34.62 -16.34
N ALA A 164 15.99 -35.68 -17.09
CA ALA A 164 15.09 -35.63 -18.24
C ALA A 164 13.67 -35.18 -17.84
N ALA A 165 13.13 -35.73 -16.75
CA ALA A 165 11.80 -35.37 -16.24
C ALA A 165 11.73 -33.92 -15.72
N ALA A 166 12.81 -33.42 -15.13
CA ALA A 166 12.91 -32.03 -14.65
C ALA A 166 13.29 -31.01 -15.73
N GLY A 167 13.57 -31.47 -16.97
CA GLY A 167 13.95 -30.59 -18.08
C GLY A 167 15.32 -29.93 -17.92
N VAL A 168 16.25 -30.57 -17.21
CA VAL A 168 17.61 -30.04 -16.96
C VAL A 168 18.67 -31.04 -17.40
N THR A 169 19.94 -30.60 -17.44
CA THR A 169 21.05 -31.52 -17.71
C THR A 169 21.30 -32.44 -16.52
N PHE A 170 21.92 -33.60 -16.78
CA PHE A 170 22.35 -34.52 -15.73
C PHE A 170 23.21 -33.83 -14.67
N GLN A 171 24.20 -33.03 -15.10
CA GLN A 171 25.12 -32.34 -14.20
C GLN A 171 24.36 -31.36 -13.30
N ALA A 172 23.44 -30.56 -13.86
CA ALA A 172 22.64 -29.61 -13.09
C ALA A 172 21.72 -30.32 -12.08
N ALA A 173 21.12 -31.46 -12.47
CA ALA A 173 20.32 -32.28 -11.57
C ALA A 173 21.17 -32.84 -10.41
N TYR A 174 22.33 -33.41 -10.74
CA TYR A 174 23.22 -34.04 -9.77
C TYR A 174 23.76 -33.00 -8.77
N GLU A 175 24.32 -31.88 -9.26
CA GLU A 175 24.83 -30.80 -8.40
C GLU A 175 23.75 -30.22 -7.49
N ARG A 176 22.53 -30.02 -8.02
CA ARG A 176 21.43 -29.46 -7.26
C ARG A 176 20.94 -30.39 -6.16
N TRP A 177 20.77 -31.68 -6.46
CA TRP A 177 20.03 -32.58 -5.57
C TRP A 177 20.89 -33.58 -4.82
N ALA A 178 22.01 -34.06 -5.37
CA ALA A 178 22.87 -35.05 -4.72
C ALA A 178 23.31 -34.66 -3.29
N PRO A 179 23.59 -33.39 -2.95
CA PRO A 179 23.94 -33.00 -1.58
C PRO A 179 22.85 -33.32 -0.53
N PHE A 180 21.58 -33.46 -0.96
CA PHE A 180 20.46 -33.78 -0.07
C PHE A 180 20.22 -35.28 0.13
N PHE A 181 21.08 -36.14 -0.46
CA PHE A 181 21.06 -37.58 -0.33
C PHE A 181 22.39 -38.02 0.28
N PRO A 182 22.39 -38.63 1.49
CA PRO A 182 23.62 -39.18 2.01
C PRO A 182 24.17 -40.22 1.03
N ALA A 183 25.49 -40.21 0.80
CA ALA A 183 26.14 -41.33 0.16
C ALA A 183 25.75 -42.59 0.94
N ALA A 184 25.26 -43.61 0.23
CA ALA A 184 25.00 -44.90 0.86
C ALA A 184 26.29 -45.31 1.57
N GLY A 185 26.27 -45.33 2.90
CA GLY A 185 27.37 -45.82 3.70
C GLY A 185 27.63 -47.27 3.29
N GLY A 186 28.83 -47.50 2.74
CA GLY A 186 29.36 -48.84 2.52
C GLY A 186 29.85 -49.47 3.81
#